data_AF-A0A0K8MD83-F1
#
_entry.id   AF-A0A0K8MD83-F1
#
_cell.length_a   1.000
_cell.length_b   1.000
_cell.length_c   1.000
_cell.angle_alpha   90.00
_cell.angle_beta   90.00
_cell.angle_gamma   90.00
#
_symmetry.space_group_name_H-M   'P 1'
#
loop_
_entity.id
_entity.type
_entity.pdbx_description
1 polymer ?
#
loop_
_entity_poly.entity_id
_entity_poly.type
_entity_poly.pdbx_seq_one_letter_code
_entity_poly.pdbx_strand_id
1 'polypeptide(L)'
;MGSLPHAKQENWAVLKSKIKNIPSSWEAAYNLFLKGEASLIAAYTTVMGGKGAHIKVIFYPEGNPIHIFVAFKTLKAAQDPDSDEILKLFTSENIQKVIAHEFGMYPVLEDVRVEDFINLAKPEKVFMPPLISRQEILNRWKKNMRE
;
A
#
# COMPACT_ATOMS: atom_id res chain seq x y z
N MET A 1 2.55 7.45 -24.38
CA MET A 1 2.17 8.00 -23.06
C MET A 1 0.67 8.28 -23.10
N GLY A 2 -0.13 7.27 -22.74
CA GLY A 2 -1.59 7.43 -22.67
C GLY A 2 -1.97 8.05 -21.33
N SER A 3 -2.65 9.19 -21.36
CA SER A 3 -3.33 9.73 -20.19
C SER A 3 -4.26 8.68 -19.60
N LEU A 4 -4.23 8.53 -18.27
CA LEU A 4 -5.14 7.65 -17.54
C LEU A 4 -6.59 7.95 -17.97
N PRO A 5 -7.33 6.98 -18.53
CA PRO A 5 -8.74 7.15 -18.81
C PRO A 5 -9.44 7.31 -17.46
N HIS A 6 -10.11 8.44 -17.26
CA HIS A 6 -10.81 8.84 -16.04
C HIS A 6 -9.95 9.43 -14.90
N ALA A 7 -9.16 10.48 -15.17
CA ALA A 7 -8.87 11.45 -14.11
C ALA A 7 -10.19 12.18 -13.74
N LYS A 8 -11.01 11.56 -12.89
CA LYS A 8 -12.10 12.27 -12.18
C LYS A 8 -11.50 13.52 -11.55
N GLN A 9 -12.20 14.64 -11.68
CA GLN A 9 -11.77 15.93 -11.13
C GLN A 9 -11.40 15.75 -9.65
N GLU A 10 -10.16 16.09 -9.28
CA GLU A 10 -9.67 15.95 -7.91
C GLU A 10 -10.51 16.85 -6.97
N ASN A 11 -11.38 16.25 -6.15
CA ASN A 11 -12.26 16.99 -5.25
C ASN A 11 -11.69 17.06 -3.83
N TRP A 12 -10.64 17.86 -3.67
CA TRP A 12 -9.96 18.07 -2.40
C TRP A 12 -10.85 18.61 -1.29
N ALA A 13 -11.85 19.45 -1.62
CA ALA A 13 -12.78 20.00 -0.65
C ALA A 13 -13.64 18.91 0.01
N VAL A 14 -14.15 17.96 -0.79
CA VAL A 14 -14.88 16.80 -0.25
C VAL A 14 -13.97 15.95 0.62
N LEU A 15 -12.76 15.64 0.16
CA LEU A 15 -11.80 14.85 0.94
C LEU A 15 -11.48 15.50 2.29
N LYS A 16 -11.15 16.80 2.28
CA LYS A 16 -10.85 17.58 3.50
C LYS A 16 -12.01 17.56 4.49
N SER A 17 -13.25 17.67 4.01
CA SER A 17 -14.45 17.63 4.87
C SER A 17 -14.69 16.28 5.56
N LYS A 18 -14.10 15.19 5.05
CA LYS A 18 -14.30 13.82 5.55
C LYS A 18 -13.13 13.29 6.38
N ILE A 19 -11.95 13.90 6.27
CA ILE A 19 -10.77 13.50 7.06
C ILE A 19 -10.89 14.12 8.47
N LYS A 20 -11.06 13.27 9.48
CA LYS A 20 -11.12 13.68 10.90
C LYS A 20 -9.75 13.82 11.54
N ASN A 21 -8.84 12.90 11.23
CA ASN A 21 -7.50 12.80 11.80
C ASN A 21 -6.49 12.46 10.71
N ILE A 22 -5.26 12.97 10.85
CA ILE A 22 -4.09 12.55 10.07
C ILE A 22 -3.06 12.00 11.06
N PRO A 23 -3.12 10.71 11.40
CA PRO A 23 -2.19 10.09 12.33
C PRO A 23 -0.76 10.09 11.80
N SER A 24 0.22 10.03 12.69
CA SER A 24 1.65 10.02 12.34
C SER A 24 2.14 8.70 11.73
N SER A 25 1.39 7.61 11.91
CA SER A 25 1.70 6.30 11.35
C SER A 25 0.45 5.52 10.94
N TRP A 26 0.66 4.46 10.16
CA TRP A 26 -0.42 3.55 9.75
C TRP A 26 -1.03 2.81 10.95
N GLU A 27 -0.19 2.35 11.88
CA GLU A 27 -0.61 1.66 13.10
C GLU A 27 -1.49 2.55 13.98
N ALA A 28 -1.15 3.84 14.08
CA ALA A 28 -1.97 4.81 14.79
C ALA A 28 -3.34 4.97 14.14
N ALA A 29 -3.41 5.04 12.81
CA ALA A 29 -4.68 5.08 12.08
C ALA A 29 -5.50 3.79 12.27
N TYR A 30 -4.86 2.63 12.20
CA TYR A 30 -5.50 1.33 12.38
C TYR A 30 -6.09 1.19 13.80
N ASN A 31 -5.35 1.61 14.83
CA ASN A 31 -5.84 1.59 16.21
C ASN A 31 -7.04 2.52 16.44
N LEU A 32 -7.07 3.71 15.84
CA LEU A 32 -8.23 4.60 15.90
C LEU A 32 -9.46 3.96 15.22
N PHE A 33 -9.26 3.27 14.10
CA PHE A 33 -10.31 2.52 13.42
C PHE A 33 -10.85 1.36 14.27
N LEU A 34 -9.98 0.56 14.90
CA LEU A 34 -10.40 -0.53 15.79
C LEU A 34 -11.16 -0.03 17.04
N LYS A 35 -10.84 1.18 17.52
CA LYS A 35 -11.58 1.84 18.61
C LYS A 35 -12.91 2.47 18.18
N GLY A 36 -13.23 2.43 16.88
CA GLY A 36 -14.45 3.05 16.32
C GLY A 36 -14.37 4.57 16.17
N GLU A 37 -13.19 5.19 16.35
CA GLU A 37 -13.00 6.64 16.19
C GLU A 37 -12.99 7.09 14.72
N ALA A 38 -12.73 6.15 13.80
CA ALA A 38 -12.86 6.33 12.36
C ALA A 38 -13.66 5.17 11.76
N SER A 39 -14.53 5.45 10.80
CA SER A 39 -15.31 4.43 10.08
C SER A 39 -14.59 3.89 8.84
N LEU A 40 -13.53 4.59 8.38
CA LEU A 40 -12.73 4.23 7.22
C LEU A 40 -11.29 4.70 7.43
N ILE A 41 -10.34 3.91 6.93
CA ILE A 41 -8.91 4.24 6.90
C ILE A 41 -8.34 3.89 5.53
N ALA A 42 -7.24 4.58 5.14
CA ALA A 42 -6.42 4.13 4.04
C ALA A 42 -5.55 2.95 4.51
N ALA A 43 -5.77 1.78 3.92
CA ALA A 43 -5.12 0.53 4.30
C ALA A 43 -4.96 -0.40 3.08
N TYR A 44 -4.29 -1.54 3.27
CA TYR A 44 -4.06 -2.53 2.22
C TYR A 44 -5.20 -3.55 2.15
N THR A 45 -5.38 -4.18 0.98
CA THR A 45 -6.44 -5.18 0.73
C THR A 45 -6.19 -6.51 1.46
N THR A 46 -4.95 -6.71 1.87
CA THR A 46 -4.43 -7.83 2.67
C THR A 46 -4.64 -7.67 4.17
N VAL A 47 -5.08 -6.49 4.63
CA VAL A 47 -5.33 -6.25 6.05
C VAL A 47 -6.46 -7.15 6.50
N MET A 48 -6.07 -8.25 7.15
CA MET A 48 -7.00 -9.17 7.77
C MET A 48 -7.47 -8.53 9.07
N GLY A 49 -8.78 -8.41 9.23
CA GLY A 49 -9.31 -8.10 10.55
C GLY A 49 -8.93 -9.23 11.49
N GLY A 50 -8.37 -8.90 12.67
CA GLY A 50 -8.16 -9.89 13.72
C GLY A 50 -9.44 -10.70 13.97
N LYS A 51 -9.31 -11.95 14.42
CA LYS A 51 -10.46 -12.84 14.70
C LYS A 51 -11.58 -12.07 15.42
N GLY A 52 -12.74 -11.92 14.77
CA GLY A 52 -13.90 -11.20 15.30
C GLY A 52 -14.10 -9.77 14.79
N ALA A 53 -13.19 -9.21 14.00
CA ALA A 53 -13.34 -7.88 13.43
C ALA A 53 -14.19 -7.91 12.14
N HIS A 54 -15.30 -7.16 12.13
CA HIS A 54 -16.14 -6.96 10.94
C HIS A 54 -15.53 -5.94 9.97
N ILE A 55 -14.33 -6.22 9.47
CA ILE A 55 -13.63 -5.33 8.54
C ILE A 55 -14.01 -5.71 7.11
N LYS A 56 -14.37 -4.70 6.31
CA LYS A 56 -14.63 -4.85 4.88
C LYS A 56 -13.64 -4.01 4.09
N VAL A 57 -13.09 -4.61 3.05
CA VAL A 57 -12.24 -3.93 2.08
C VAL A 57 -13.12 -3.33 0.99
N ILE A 58 -12.85 -2.08 0.61
CA ILE A 58 -13.52 -1.40 -0.50
C ILE A 58 -12.63 -1.52 -1.75
N PHE A 59 -13.13 -2.21 -2.78
CA PHE A 59 -12.51 -2.23 -4.10
C PHE A 59 -13.15 -1.15 -4.96
N TYR A 60 -12.32 -0.35 -5.63
CA TYR A 60 -12.80 0.75 -6.46
C TYR A 60 -13.09 0.23 -7.88
N PRO A 61 -14.25 0.55 -8.48
CA PRO A 61 -14.57 0.17 -9.86
C PRO A 61 -13.55 0.63 -10.91
N GLU A 62 -12.87 1.75 -10.62
CA GLU A 62 -11.81 2.34 -11.42
C GLU A 62 -10.46 1.60 -11.27
N GLY A 63 -10.32 0.82 -10.21
CA GLY A 63 -9.12 0.08 -9.82
C GLY A 63 -8.47 0.61 -8.55
N ASN A 64 -7.69 -0.24 -7.91
CA ASN A 64 -6.95 0.09 -6.70
C ASN A 64 -5.47 0.39 -7.05
N PRO A 65 -4.84 1.41 -6.44
CA PRO A 65 -3.42 1.67 -6.65
C PRO A 65 -2.59 0.51 -6.09
N ILE A 66 -1.62 0.03 -6.86
CA ILE A 66 -0.68 -1.00 -6.41
C ILE A 66 0.49 -0.36 -5.64
N HIS A 67 0.95 -1.04 -4.59
CA HIS A 67 2.21 -0.75 -3.90
C HIS A 67 3.13 -1.94 -4.06
N ILE A 68 4.37 -1.70 -4.51
CA ILE A 68 5.38 -2.73 -4.71
C ILE A 68 6.54 -2.44 -3.77
N PHE A 69 6.87 -3.41 -2.90
CA PHE A 69 8.11 -3.38 -2.14
C PHE A 69 9.29 -3.69 -3.06
N VAL A 70 10.30 -2.83 -3.01
CA VAL A 70 11.48 -2.90 -3.86
C VAL A 70 12.73 -2.83 -3.00
N ALA A 71 13.73 -3.62 -3.34
CA ALA A 71 15.05 -3.61 -2.70
C ALA A 71 16.10 -3.25 -3.76
N PHE A 72 17.05 -2.40 -3.40
CA PHE A 72 18.12 -1.94 -4.28
C PHE A 72 19.46 -1.91 -3.54
N LYS A 73 20.55 -2.12 -4.29
CA LYS A 73 21.89 -1.82 -3.78
C LYS A 73 22.11 -0.32 -3.78
N THR A 74 22.66 0.20 -2.69
CA THR A 74 23.26 1.54 -2.71
C THR A 74 24.54 1.52 -3.55
N LEU A 75 25.02 2.69 -3.98
CA LEU A 75 26.29 2.79 -4.73
C LEU A 75 27.47 2.16 -3.97
N LYS A 76 27.48 2.29 -2.65
CA LYS A 76 28.51 1.68 -1.79
C LYS A 76 28.35 0.16 -1.72
N ALA A 77 27.13 -0.32 -1.47
CA ALA A 77 26.85 -1.76 -1.42
C ALA A 77 27.12 -2.47 -2.75
N ALA A 78 26.96 -1.78 -3.88
CA ALA A 78 27.25 -2.34 -5.20
C ALA A 78 28.73 -2.72 -5.41
N GLN A 79 29.65 -2.25 -4.55
CA GLN A 79 31.07 -2.62 -4.57
C GLN A 79 31.36 -3.90 -3.77
N ASP A 80 30.39 -4.35 -2.97
CA ASP A 80 30.49 -5.56 -2.17
C ASP A 80 29.94 -6.75 -2.98
N PRO A 81 30.76 -7.78 -3.26
CA PRO A 81 30.32 -8.95 -4.03
C PRO A 81 29.16 -9.71 -3.38
N ASP A 82 28.98 -9.62 -2.06
CA ASP A 82 27.92 -10.35 -1.34
C ASP A 82 26.55 -9.67 -1.48
N SER A 83 26.51 -8.41 -1.90
CA SER A 83 25.26 -7.65 -2.02
C SER A 83 24.30 -8.23 -3.07
N ASP A 84 24.83 -8.91 -4.09
CA ASP A 84 24.00 -9.59 -5.08
C ASP A 84 23.33 -10.84 -4.51
N GLU A 85 24.04 -11.60 -3.66
CA GLU A 85 23.44 -12.74 -2.99
C GLU A 85 22.35 -12.30 -2.01
N ILE A 86 22.56 -11.20 -1.27
CA ILE A 86 21.54 -10.63 -0.39
C ILE A 86 20.29 -10.19 -1.18
N LEU A 87 20.46 -9.53 -2.33
CA LEU A 87 19.31 -9.15 -3.16
C LEU A 87 18.57 -10.37 -3.70
N LYS A 88 19.28 -11.43 -4.12
CA LYS A 88 18.63 -12.69 -4.57
C LYS A 88 17.80 -13.34 -3.46
N LEU A 89 18.20 -13.21 -2.20
CA LEU A 89 17.42 -13.73 -1.08
C LEU A 89 16.02 -13.12 -1.00
N PHE A 90 15.83 -11.84 -1.37
CA PHE A 90 14.50 -11.22 -1.35
C PHE A 90 13.50 -11.92 -2.27
N THR A 91 13.97 -12.56 -3.34
CA THR A 91 13.16 -13.36 -4.27
C THR A 91 13.31 -14.87 -4.03
N SER A 92 13.73 -15.28 -2.83
CA SER A 92 13.64 -16.68 -2.43
C SER A 92 12.26 -16.97 -1.86
N GLU A 93 11.79 -18.22 -2.02
CA GLU A 93 10.48 -18.64 -1.49
C GLU A 93 10.33 -18.36 0.01
N ASN A 94 11.35 -18.68 0.81
CA ASN A 94 11.31 -18.50 2.25
C ASN A 94 11.14 -17.02 2.64
N ILE A 95 11.91 -16.13 2.01
CA ILE A 95 11.82 -14.70 2.32
C ILE A 95 10.50 -14.11 1.80
N GLN A 96 10.00 -14.56 0.66
CA GLN A 96 8.68 -14.16 0.16
C GLN A 96 7.55 -14.55 1.13
N LYS A 97 7.61 -15.74 1.74
CA LYS A 97 6.66 -16.16 2.79
C LYS A 97 6.76 -15.29 4.04
N VAL A 98 7.98 -14.99 4.49
CA VAL A 98 8.21 -14.11 5.66
C VAL A 98 7.67 -12.71 5.39
N ILE A 99 7.98 -12.11 4.24
CA ILE A 99 7.49 -10.78 3.88
C ILE A 99 5.96 -10.76 3.85
N ALA A 100 5.35 -11.80 3.29
CA ALA A 100 3.91 -11.86 3.20
C ALA A 100 3.24 -11.91 4.57
N HIS A 101 3.75 -12.73 5.49
CA HIS A 101 3.24 -12.83 6.85
C HIS A 101 3.47 -11.53 7.66
N GLU A 102 4.70 -11.02 7.67
CA GLU A 102 5.09 -9.90 8.54
C GLU A 102 4.54 -8.55 8.06
N PHE A 103 4.53 -8.32 6.75
CA PHE A 103 4.08 -7.04 6.19
C PHE A 103 2.66 -7.08 5.64
N GLY A 104 2.02 -8.24 5.64
CA GLY A 104 0.70 -8.40 5.04
C GLY A 104 0.74 -8.10 3.54
N MET A 105 1.69 -8.63 2.76
CA MET A 105 1.86 -8.29 1.34
C MET A 105 1.86 -9.53 0.45
N TYR A 106 1.22 -9.48 -0.71
CA TYR A 106 1.25 -10.63 -1.61
C TYR A 106 2.69 -10.92 -2.08
N PRO A 107 3.12 -12.20 -2.11
CA PRO A 107 4.36 -12.60 -2.75
C PRO A 107 4.40 -12.18 -4.23
N VAL A 108 5.58 -11.86 -4.74
CA VAL A 108 5.80 -11.61 -6.17
C VAL A 108 5.95 -12.91 -6.96
N LEU A 109 6.37 -13.98 -6.30
CA LEU A 109 6.51 -15.31 -6.90
C LEU A 109 5.17 -16.03 -6.90
N GLU A 110 4.71 -16.46 -8.08
CA GLU A 110 3.40 -17.09 -8.27
C GLU A 110 3.24 -18.41 -7.49
N ASP A 111 4.33 -19.17 -7.36
CA ASP A 111 4.32 -20.47 -6.70
C ASP A 111 4.33 -20.37 -5.16
N VAL A 112 4.58 -19.18 -4.62
CA VAL A 112 4.61 -18.96 -3.17
C VAL A 112 3.19 -18.77 -2.65
N ARG A 113 2.69 -19.80 -1.98
CA ARG A 113 1.38 -19.80 -1.33
C ARG A 113 1.48 -19.36 0.13
N VAL A 114 0.51 -18.54 0.55
CA VAL A 114 0.33 -18.06 1.91
C VAL A 114 -1.12 -18.31 2.26
N GLU A 115 -1.38 -19.27 3.14
CA GLU A 115 -2.71 -19.84 3.41
C GLU A 115 -3.74 -18.75 3.75
N ASP A 116 -3.32 -17.80 4.58
CA ASP A 116 -4.13 -16.67 5.03
C ASP A 116 -4.62 -15.77 3.88
N PHE A 117 -3.92 -15.77 2.74
CA PHE A 117 -4.23 -14.92 1.60
C PHE A 117 -5.05 -15.62 0.51
N ILE A 118 -5.20 -16.94 0.57
CA ILE A 118 -5.85 -17.73 -0.48
C ILE A 118 -7.30 -17.28 -0.70
N ASN A 119 -8.00 -16.95 0.39
CA ASN A 119 -9.42 -16.60 0.36
C ASN A 119 -9.68 -15.08 0.39
N LEU A 120 -8.63 -14.26 0.31
CA LEU A 120 -8.80 -12.82 0.26
C LEU A 120 -9.32 -12.40 -1.10
N ALA A 121 -10.41 -11.62 -1.09
CA ALA A 121 -10.90 -10.97 -2.29
C ALA A 121 -9.80 -10.03 -2.85
N LYS A 122 -9.67 -9.99 -4.17
CA LYS A 122 -8.72 -9.14 -4.88
C LYS A 122 -9.47 -8.10 -5.72
N PRO A 123 -8.91 -6.90 -5.91
CA PRO A 123 -9.50 -5.93 -6.82
C PRO A 123 -9.49 -6.48 -8.25
N GLU A 124 -10.57 -6.23 -9.00
CA GLU A 124 -10.65 -6.61 -10.42
C GLU A 124 -9.63 -5.85 -11.29
N LYS A 125 -9.28 -4.63 -10.88
CA LYS A 125 -8.35 -3.75 -11.58
C LYS A 125 -7.35 -3.17 -10.59
N VAL A 126 -6.10 -3.15 -11.02
CA VAL A 126 -5.02 -2.44 -10.32
C VAL A 126 -4.33 -1.49 -11.29
N PHE A 127 -3.79 -0.40 -10.77
CA PHE A 127 -3.00 0.53 -11.58
C PHE A 127 -1.76 0.99 -10.82
N MET A 128 -0.68 1.25 -11.57
CA MET A 128 0.47 1.95 -11.04
C MET A 128 0.16 3.45 -11.02
N PRO A 129 0.21 4.13 -9.86
CA PRO A 129 0.05 5.58 -9.83
C PRO A 129 1.15 6.25 -10.67
N PRO A 130 0.86 7.42 -11.28
CA PRO A 130 1.83 8.13 -12.09
C PRO A 130 3.06 8.49 -11.24
N LEU A 131 4.25 8.44 -11.87
CA LEU A 131 5.48 8.91 -11.24
C LEU A 131 5.44 10.44 -11.15
N ILE A 132 5.02 10.94 -10.01
CA ILE A 132 5.02 12.36 -9.66
C ILE A 132 6.06 12.61 -8.57
N SER A 133 6.70 13.79 -8.63
CA SER A 133 7.77 14.08 -7.67
C SER A 133 7.20 14.21 -6.26
N ARG A 134 7.99 13.80 -5.26
CA ARG A 134 7.63 13.99 -3.85
C ARG A 134 7.31 15.46 -3.55
N GLN A 135 8.08 16.39 -4.12
CA GLN A 135 7.88 17.82 -3.92
C GLN A 135 6.52 18.28 -4.48
N GLU A 136 6.14 17.79 -5.65
CA GLU A 136 4.86 18.09 -6.26
C GLU A 136 3.69 17.56 -5.42
N ILE A 137 3.77 16.30 -4.97
CA ILE A 137 2.75 15.71 -4.07
C ILE A 137 2.60 16.57 -2.81
N LEU A 138 3.72 16.94 -2.19
CA LEU A 138 3.71 17.73 -0.96
C LEU A 138 3.13 19.13 -1.19
N ASN A 139 3.45 19.77 -2.32
CA ASN A 139 2.91 21.08 -2.66
C ASN A 139 1.40 21.00 -2.89
N ARG A 140 0.92 19.99 -3.63
CA ARG A 140 -0.51 19.73 -3.84
C ARG A 140 -1.22 19.47 -2.51
N TRP A 141 -0.65 18.62 -1.66
CA TRP A 141 -1.20 18.33 -0.33
C TRP A 141 -1.29 19.59 0.53
N LYS A 142 -0.18 20.33 0.68
CA LYS A 142 -0.16 21.56 1.49
C LYS A 142 -1.17 22.60 1.01
N LYS A 143 -1.24 22.82 -0.31
CA LYS A 143 -2.17 23.78 -0.92
C LYS A 143 -3.64 23.46 -0.62
N ASN A 144 -4.00 22.18 -0.59
CA ASN A 144 -5.39 21.75 -0.54
C ASN A 144 -5.86 21.28 0.84
N MET A 145 -4.94 20.74 1.67
CA MET A 145 -5.28 20.08 2.93
C MET A 145 -4.89 20.88 4.17
N ARG A 146 -3.86 21.73 4.10
CA ARG A 146 -3.55 22.66 5.20
C ARG A 146 -4.43 23.91 5.10
N GLU A 147 -4.60 24.60 6.21
CA GLU A 147 -5.13 25.97 6.24
C GLU A 147 -4.09 26.94 5.69
#